data_AF-A0A966W666-F1
#
_entry.id   AF-A0A966W666-F1
#
_cell.length_a   1.000
_cell.length_b   1.000
_cell.length_c   1.000
_cell.angle_alpha   90.00
_cell.angle_beta   90.00
_cell.angle_gamma   90.00
#
_symmetry.space_group_name_H-M   'P 1'
#
loop_
_entity.id
_entity.type
_entity.pdbx_description
1 polymer ?
#
loop_
_entity_poly.entity_id
_entity_poly.type
_entity_poly.pdbx_seq_one_letter_code
_entity_poly.pdbx_strand_id
1 'polypeptide(L)'
;MLSRVTIPAGSVVPPHSHPHEQAGWVIEGDATFTIGGVSRHLRVGDYYFIGSNVTHAVVPGPDGIVGLDVFGPPREDYLPRE
;
A
#
# COMPACT_ATOMS: atom_id res chain seq x y z
N MET A 1 -6.42 9.74 -6.78
CA MET A 1 -7.54 9.02 -6.13
C MET A 1 -7.15 8.68 -4.71
N LEU A 2 -8.04 8.89 -3.74
CA LEU A 2 -7.85 8.48 -2.35
C LEU A 2 -8.47 7.08 -2.15
N SER A 3 -7.78 6.18 -1.44
CA SER A 3 -8.29 4.85 -1.09
C SER A 3 -7.94 4.51 0.35
N ARG A 4 -8.93 4.06 1.14
CA ARG A 4 -8.66 3.46 2.46
C ARG A 4 -8.52 1.96 2.26
N VAL A 5 -7.33 1.43 2.52
CA VAL A 5 -7.01 0.02 2.32
C VAL A 5 -6.85 -0.65 3.68
N THR A 6 -7.57 -1.74 3.90
CA THR A 6 -7.43 -2.60 5.08
C THR A 6 -6.84 -3.94 4.65
N ILE A 7 -5.73 -4.34 5.25
CA ILE A 7 -5.08 -5.63 5.00
C ILE A 7 -5.08 -6.43 6.31
N PRO A 8 -5.87 -7.51 6.43
CA PRO A 8 -5.96 -8.31 7.64
C PRO A 8 -4.65 -9.03 7.98
N ALA A 9 -4.41 -9.26 9.26
CA ALA A 9 -3.31 -10.11 9.75
C ALA A 9 -3.29 -11.47 9.05
N GLY A 10 -2.09 -11.99 8.79
CA GLY A 10 -1.90 -13.27 8.08
C GLY A 10 -2.15 -13.22 6.57
N SER A 11 -2.53 -12.07 6.01
CA SER A 11 -2.61 -11.86 4.55
C SER A 11 -1.23 -11.61 3.96
N VAL A 12 -1.15 -11.61 2.62
CA VAL A 12 0.03 -11.14 1.87
C VAL A 12 -0.46 -10.39 0.64
N VAL A 13 0.06 -9.18 0.40
CA VAL A 13 -0.04 -8.52 -0.90
C VAL A 13 1.20 -8.90 -1.70
N PRO A 14 1.07 -9.75 -2.74
CA PRO A 14 2.23 -10.25 -3.46
C PRO A 14 2.96 -9.12 -4.22
N PRO A 15 4.22 -9.35 -4.62
CA PRO A 15 4.95 -8.43 -5.48
C PRO A 15 4.18 -8.11 -6.75
N HIS A 16 3.92 -6.82 -6.98
CA HIS A 16 3.25 -6.32 -8.17
C HIS A 16 3.74 -4.91 -8.51
N SER A 17 3.29 -4.39 -9.64
CA SER A 17 3.59 -3.03 -10.08
C SER A 17 2.43 -2.49 -10.92
N HIS A 18 2.35 -1.17 -11.05
CA HIS A 18 1.35 -0.48 -11.87
C HIS A 18 1.88 0.88 -12.33
N PRO A 19 1.32 1.46 -13.42
CA PRO A 19 1.78 2.75 -13.95
C PRO A 19 1.45 3.93 -13.02
N HIS A 20 0.50 3.77 -12.11
CA HIS A 20 0.13 4.77 -11.12
C HIS A 20 1.26 4.95 -10.10
N GLU A 21 1.65 6.19 -9.84
CA GLU A 21 2.39 6.51 -8.62
C GLU A 21 1.47 6.32 -7.42
N GLN A 22 2.03 5.85 -6.31
CA GLN A 22 1.30 5.63 -5.07
C GLN A 22 2.07 6.25 -3.91
N ALA A 23 1.40 7.09 -3.13
CA ALA A 23 1.86 7.52 -1.81
C ALA A 23 0.88 6.98 -0.77
N GLY A 24 1.33 6.72 0.44
CA GLY A 24 0.43 6.28 1.50
C GLY A 24 0.88 6.63 2.90
N TRP A 25 -0.07 6.62 3.81
CA TRP A 25 0.12 6.85 5.25
C TRP A 25 -0.47 5.69 6.04
N VAL A 26 0.31 5.09 6.94
CA VAL A 26 -0.19 4.10 7.89
C VAL A 26 -0.98 4.79 9.00
N ILE A 27 -2.27 4.46 9.12
CA ILE A 27 -3.18 5.08 10.10
C ILE A 27 -3.61 4.12 11.21
N GLU A 28 -3.53 2.79 10.99
CA GLU A 28 -3.74 1.76 12.02
C GLU A 28 -2.80 0.58 11.77
N GLY A 29 -2.31 -0.08 12.83
CA GLY A 29 -1.45 -1.26 12.74
C GLY A 29 -0.05 -1.00 12.16
N ASP A 30 0.52 -2.03 11.54
CA ASP A 30 1.87 -2.01 10.98
C ASP A 30 2.02 -3.03 9.84
N ALA A 31 3.02 -2.84 8.99
CA ALA A 31 3.36 -3.79 7.94
C ALA A 31 4.81 -3.65 7.48
N THR A 32 5.35 -4.74 6.94
CA THR A 32 6.60 -4.69 6.18
C THR A 32 6.29 -4.41 4.72
N PHE A 33 6.72 -3.25 4.23
CA PHE A 33 6.69 -2.89 2.82
C PHE A 33 8.02 -3.25 2.18
N THR A 34 7.99 -3.92 1.04
CA THR A 34 9.17 -4.09 0.17
C THR A 34 8.93 -3.27 -1.08
N ILE A 35 9.73 -2.23 -1.31
CA ILE A 35 9.57 -1.29 -2.44
C ILE A 35 10.90 -1.22 -3.18
N GLY A 36 10.91 -1.55 -4.47
CA GLY A 36 12.13 -1.56 -5.27
C GLY A 36 13.22 -2.49 -4.73
N GLY A 37 12.83 -3.59 -4.08
CA GLY A 37 13.75 -4.54 -3.45
C GLY A 37 14.24 -4.15 -2.05
N VAL A 38 13.84 -2.99 -1.52
CA VAL A 38 14.20 -2.55 -0.17
C VAL A 38 13.02 -2.75 0.77
N SER A 39 13.24 -3.57 1.82
CA SER A 39 12.23 -3.79 2.86
C SER A 39 12.36 -2.79 4.00
N ARG A 40 11.22 -2.27 4.46
CA ARG A 40 11.07 -1.39 5.62
C ARG A 40 9.82 -1.77 6.38
N HIS A 41 9.92 -1.75 7.71
CA HIS A 41 8.79 -1.92 8.59
C HIS A 41 8.18 -0.55 8.87
N LEU A 42 6.91 -0.38 8.53
CA LEU A 42 6.16 0.86 8.68
C LEU A 42 5.06 0.65 9.72
N ARG A 43 4.86 1.64 10.58
CA ARG A 43 3.86 1.66 11.66
C ARG A 43 3.04 2.94 11.60
N VAL A 44 1.98 3.01 12.39
CA VAL A 44 1.13 4.22 12.51
C VAL A 44 1.97 5.50 12.58
N GLY A 45 1.67 6.44 11.69
CA GLY A 45 2.41 7.70 11.57
C GLY A 45 3.44 7.72 10.44
N ASP A 46 3.95 6.56 10.01
CA ASP A 46 4.90 6.46 8.89
C ASP A 46 4.18 6.63 7.54
N TYR A 47 4.92 7.14 6.56
CA TYR A 47 4.47 7.30 5.19
C TYR A 47 5.43 6.63 4.20
N TYR A 48 4.92 6.33 3.00
CA TYR A 48 5.69 5.74 1.92
C TYR A 48 5.35 6.38 0.57
N PHE A 49 6.28 6.22 -0.36
CA PHE A 49 6.11 6.57 -1.76
C PHE A 49 6.62 5.42 -2.63
N ILE A 50 5.84 5.10 -3.66
CA ILE A 50 6.09 4.06 -4.64
C ILE A 50 5.97 4.74 -6.00
N GLY A 51 7.09 4.83 -6.71
CA GLY A 51 7.12 5.40 -8.05
C GLY A 51 6.40 4.51 -9.08
N SER A 52 6.08 5.10 -10.23
CA SER A 52 5.45 4.39 -11.35
C SER A 52 6.25 3.14 -11.74
N ASN A 53 5.55 2.02 -11.88
CA ASN A 53 6.09 0.70 -12.24
C ASN A 53 7.20 0.17 -11.30
N VAL A 54 7.37 0.74 -10.10
CA VAL A 54 8.25 0.18 -9.08
C VAL A 54 7.57 -1.02 -8.43
N THR A 55 8.21 -2.18 -8.52
CA THR A 55 7.71 -3.40 -7.87
C THR A 55 7.63 -3.22 -6.36
N HIS A 56 6.49 -3.57 -5.78
CA HIS A 56 6.28 -3.51 -4.36
C HIS A 56 5.40 -4.66 -3.84
N ALA A 57 5.57 -4.99 -2.55
CA ALA A 57 4.83 -6.01 -1.82
C ALA A 57 4.59 -5.57 -0.38
N VAL A 58 3.54 -6.11 0.25
CA VAL A 58 3.16 -5.77 1.63
C VAL A 58 2.86 -7.03 2.42
N VAL A 59 3.46 -7.16 3.60
CA VAL A 59 3.12 -8.18 4.58
C VAL A 59 2.64 -7.48 5.86
N PRO A 60 1.35 -7.56 6.22
CA PRO A 60 0.80 -6.95 7.41
C PRO A 60 1.39 -7.56 8.69
N GLY A 61 1.45 -6.76 9.74
CA GLY A 61 1.77 -7.19 11.09
C GLY A 61 0.71 -8.10 11.71
N PRO A 62 0.92 -8.52 12.97
CA PRO A 62 0.04 -9.48 13.67
C PRO A 62 -1.37 -8.94 13.89
N ASP A 63 -1.57 -7.62 13.91
CA ASP A 63 -2.87 -6.98 14.08
C ASP A 63 -3.46 -6.44 12.75
N GLY A 64 -2.77 -6.67 11.62
CA GLY A 64 -3.14 -6.10 10.32
C GLY A 64 -2.63 -4.67 10.15
N ILE A 65 -3.07 -4.03 9.06
CA ILE A 65 -2.77 -2.62 8.76
C ILE A 65 -3.97 -1.93 8.11
N VAL A 66 -4.13 -0.64 8.39
CA VAL A 66 -4.95 0.28 7.59
C VAL A 66 -4.06 1.38 7.04
N GLY A 67 -4.05 1.51 5.72
CA GLY A 67 -3.36 2.56 4.98
C GLY A 67 -4.34 3.52 4.32
N LEU A 68 -3.98 4.79 4.27
CA LEU A 68 -4.61 5.78 3.40
C LEU A 68 -3.72 5.99 2.18
N ASP A 69 -4.09 5.39 1.06
CA ASP A 69 -3.37 5.47 -0.21
C ASP A 69 -3.87 6.61 -1.09
N VAL A 70 -2.93 7.23 -1.81
CA VAL A 70 -3.17 8.22 -2.84
C VAL A 70 -2.51 7.75 -4.12
N PHE A 71 -3.29 7.60 -5.18
CA PHE A 71 -2.84 7.20 -6.51
C PHE A 71 -2.88 8.34 -7.53
N GLY A 72 -1.87 8.42 -8.39
CA GLY A 72 -1.80 9.30 -9.55
C GLY A 72 -1.28 8.58 -10.81
N PRO A 73 -2.04 8.48 -11.91
CA PRO A 73 -3.46 8.85 -12.05
C PRO A 73 -4.38 8.00 -11.13
N PRO A 74 -5.69 8.29 -11.07
CA PRO A 74 -6.65 7.41 -10.40
C PRO A 74 -6.57 5.96 -10.86
N ARG A 75 -6.86 5.01 -9.97
CA ARG A 75 -7.01 3.59 -10.31
C ARG A 75 -8.40 3.35 -10.87
N GLU A 76 -8.55 3.30 -12.19
CA GLU A 76 -9.88 3.14 -12.80
C GLU A 76 -10.56 1.82 -12.40
N ASP A 77 -9.77 0.78 -12.12
CA ASP A 77 -10.27 -0.52 -11.66
C ASP A 77 -10.83 -0.49 -10.22
N TYR A 78 -10.56 0.56 -9.46
CA TYR A 78 -11.10 0.77 -8.11
C TYR A 78 -12.35 1.67 -8.10
N LEU A 79 -12.69 2.28 -9.23
CA LEU A 79 -13.87 3.12 -9.32
C LEU A 79 -15.14 2.25 -9.20
N PRO A 80 -16.23 2.80 -8.64
CA PRO A 80 -17.53 2.14 -8.67
C PRO A 80 -17.89 1.78 -10.12
N ARG A 81 -18.42 0.58 -10.33
CA ARG A 81 -19.09 0.26 -11.58
C ARG A 81 -20.49 0.85 -11.53
N GLU A 82 -20.90 1.55 -12.58
CA GLU A 82 -22.29 2.03 -12.75
C GLU A 82 -23.28 0.87 -12.81
#